data_AF-A0A369NXK7-F1
#
_entry.id   AF-A0A369NXK7-F1
#
_cell.length_a   1.000
_cell.length_b   1.000
_cell.length_c   1.000
_cell.angle_alpha   90.00
_cell.angle_beta   90.00
_cell.angle_gamma   90.00
#
_symmetry.space_group_name_H-M   'P 1'
#
loop_
_entity.id
_entity.type
_entity.pdbx_description
1 polymer ?
#
loop_
_entity_poly.entity_id
_entity_poly.type
_entity_poly.pdbx_seq_one_letter_code
_entity_poly.pdbx_strand_id
1 'polypeptide(L)'
;MKAMARPFLALYAMALVIALLGRIGLAVAGGTGVLAFDYISASGVPVLDVICSILTGSAFVAFLFAAGLALCVSTAGAVLYGALASRAQGDAGAPAVRPRPLTAFLWGWATALVALACLVVVVLGILSAVQVGSMSSKLPGLPIIVVGVIGFAAFLGTLLGAASMVVCACVARWHTGHSLELSLIAAVALCGAVVAALTVGTFSALNAASISLPALGGWFAADVVANVAMLFGAKVYADKMSLA
;
A
#
# COMPACT_ATOMS: atom_id res chain seq x y z
N MET A 1 12.53 3.74 18.41
CA MET A 1 11.55 2.72 17.97
C MET A 1 10.45 2.47 19.00
N LYS A 2 10.75 2.19 20.28
CA LYS A 2 9.72 1.91 21.32
C LYS A 2 8.61 2.97 21.43
N ALA A 3 8.94 4.26 21.32
CA ALA A 3 7.95 5.35 21.40
C ALA A 3 6.93 5.35 20.24
N MET A 4 7.31 4.86 19.05
CA MET A 4 6.42 4.76 17.89
C MET A 4 5.64 3.44 17.87
N ALA A 5 6.06 2.43 18.63
CA ALA A 5 5.47 1.10 18.52
C ALA A 5 4.00 1.07 18.93
N ARG A 6 3.64 1.68 20.07
CA ARG A 6 2.27 1.69 20.59
C ARG A 6 1.25 2.32 19.62
N PRO A 7 1.48 3.53 19.05
CA PRO A 7 0.52 4.12 18.12
C PRO A 7 0.39 3.35 16.81
N PHE A 8 1.49 2.81 16.26
CA PHE A 8 1.42 1.96 15.06
C PHE A 8 0.69 0.64 15.33
N LEU A 9 0.95 -0.01 16.46
CA LEU A 9 0.22 -1.22 16.86
C LEU A 9 -1.28 -0.96 17.02
N ALA A 10 -1.66 0.20 17.58
CA ALA A 10 -3.06 0.59 17.66
C ALA A 10 -3.69 0.76 16.27
N LEU A 11 -3.00 1.43 15.34
CA LEU A 11 -3.45 1.56 13.94
C LEU A 11 -3.66 0.19 13.29
N TYR A 12 -2.68 -0.70 13.44
CA TYR A 12 -2.74 -2.05 12.86
C TYR A 12 -3.83 -2.92 13.49
N ALA A 13 -4.03 -2.81 14.80
CA ALA A 13 -5.12 -3.51 15.48
C ALA A 13 -6.49 -3.02 15.01
N MET A 14 -6.68 -1.70 14.87
CA MET A 14 -7.93 -1.14 14.31
C MET A 14 -8.18 -1.64 12.89
N ALA A 15 -7.15 -1.62 12.03
CA ALA A 15 -7.25 -2.12 10.67
C ALA A 15 -7.66 -3.60 10.62
N LEU A 16 -7.06 -4.43 11.48
CA LEU A 16 -7.38 -5.85 11.55
C LEU A 16 -8.80 -6.09 12.07
N VAL A 17 -9.25 -5.35 13.08
CA VAL A 17 -10.64 -5.42 13.56
C VAL A 17 -11.62 -5.06 12.43
N ILE A 18 -11.35 -4.00 11.68
CA ILE A 18 -12.18 -3.59 10.54
C ILE A 18 -12.19 -4.68 9.45
N ALA A 19 -11.03 -5.27 9.13
CA ALA A 19 -10.92 -6.36 8.17
C ALA A 19 -11.72 -7.59 8.58
N LEU A 20 -11.63 -7.99 9.86
CA LEU A 20 -12.37 -9.13 10.41
C LEU A 20 -13.87 -8.89 10.41
N LEU A 21 -14.32 -7.71 10.84
CA LEU A 21 -15.74 -7.33 10.81
C LEU A 21 -16.28 -7.30 9.38
N GLY A 22 -15.53 -6.70 8.45
CA GLY A 22 -15.88 -6.71 7.02
C GLY A 22 -15.98 -8.13 6.47
N ARG A 23 -15.05 -9.01 6.86
CA ARG A 23 -15.07 -10.42 6.45
C ARG A 23 -16.27 -11.18 7.00
N ILE A 24 -16.64 -10.96 8.26
CA ILE A 24 -17.84 -11.54 8.87
C ILE A 24 -19.09 -11.05 8.13
N GLY A 25 -19.19 -9.75 7.87
CA GLY A 25 -20.29 -9.15 7.11
C GLY A 25 -20.45 -9.77 5.71
N LEU A 26 -19.34 -9.94 4.98
CA LEU A 26 -19.32 -10.63 3.69
C LEU A 26 -19.76 -12.09 3.81
N ALA A 27 -19.38 -12.80 4.87
CA ALA A 27 -19.81 -14.19 5.11
C ALA A 27 -21.32 -14.28 5.33
N VAL A 28 -21.87 -13.40 6.17
CA VAL A 28 -23.31 -13.34 6.45
C VAL A 28 -24.09 -12.96 5.19
N ALA A 29 -23.63 -11.98 4.43
CA ALA A 29 -24.29 -11.55 3.20
C ALA A 29 -24.23 -12.65 2.11
N GLY A 30 -23.14 -13.43 2.05
CA GLY A 30 -23.04 -14.61 1.20
C GLY A 30 -23.97 -15.75 1.65
N GLY A 31 -24.03 -16.04 2.96
CA GLY A 31 -24.85 -17.11 3.51
C GLY A 31 -26.36 -16.84 3.50
N THR A 32 -26.77 -15.57 3.50
CA THR A 32 -28.18 -15.14 3.44
C THR A 32 -28.69 -14.91 2.01
N GLY A 33 -27.83 -15.04 0.99
CA GLY A 33 -28.18 -14.81 -0.41
C GLY A 33 -28.33 -13.34 -0.80
N VAL A 34 -27.92 -12.40 0.06
CA VAL A 34 -27.89 -10.95 -0.25
C VAL A 34 -26.90 -10.65 -1.38
N LEU A 35 -25.85 -11.46 -1.49
CA LEU A 35 -24.82 -11.35 -2.51
C LEU A 35 -25.03 -12.42 -3.60
N ALA A 36 -25.30 -11.97 -4.83
CA ALA A 36 -25.39 -12.83 -6.01
C ALA A 36 -24.01 -13.11 -6.61
N PHE A 37 -23.80 -14.34 -7.08
CA PHE A 37 -22.56 -14.81 -7.69
C PHE A 37 -22.83 -15.23 -9.15
N ASP A 38 -22.74 -14.27 -10.08
CA ASP A 38 -22.85 -14.53 -11.52
C ASP A 38 -21.45 -14.58 -12.16
N TYR A 39 -21.16 -15.69 -12.84
CA TYR A 39 -19.85 -15.98 -13.41
C TYR A 39 -19.90 -16.07 -14.94
N ILE A 40 -19.09 -15.26 -15.63
CA ILE A 40 -18.76 -15.41 -17.05
C ILE A 40 -17.31 -15.86 -17.14
N SER A 41 -17.03 -16.94 -17.88
CA SER A 41 -15.68 -17.44 -18.11
C SER A 41 -15.37 -17.38 -19.61
N ALA A 42 -14.51 -16.44 -20.02
CA ALA A 42 -13.98 -16.37 -21.37
C ALA A 42 -12.48 -16.71 -21.35
N SER A 43 -12.06 -17.68 -22.15
CA SER A 43 -10.65 -18.03 -22.33
C SER A 43 -10.04 -17.30 -23.53
N GLY A 44 -8.84 -16.73 -23.39
CA GLY A 44 -8.06 -16.14 -24.49
C GLY A 44 -8.01 -14.61 -24.56
N VAL A 45 -8.50 -13.91 -23.53
CA VAL A 45 -8.50 -12.45 -23.40
C VAL A 45 -7.39 -11.94 -22.47
N PRO A 46 -6.96 -10.66 -22.56
CA PRO A 46 -5.99 -10.04 -21.66
C PRO A 46 -6.24 -10.32 -20.18
N VAL A 47 -5.17 -10.39 -19.38
CA VAL A 47 -5.25 -10.71 -17.93
C VAL A 47 -6.18 -9.75 -17.18
N LEU A 48 -6.21 -8.47 -17.56
CA LEU A 48 -7.08 -7.48 -16.94
C LEU A 48 -8.57 -7.76 -17.21
N ASP A 49 -8.91 -8.23 -18.41
CA ASP A 49 -10.28 -8.63 -18.76
C ASP A 49 -10.72 -9.87 -17.96
N VAL A 50 -9.80 -10.82 -17.73
CA VAL A 50 -10.05 -11.99 -16.86
C VAL A 50 -10.29 -11.56 -15.42
N ILE A 51 -9.49 -10.61 -14.89
CA ILE A 51 -9.68 -10.07 -13.55
C ILE A 51 -11.02 -9.33 -13.45
N CYS A 52 -11.35 -8.47 -14.42
CA CYS A 52 -12.63 -7.76 -14.46
C CYS A 52 -13.84 -8.71 -14.55
N SER A 53 -13.69 -9.84 -15.25
CA SER A 53 -14.72 -10.89 -15.31
C SER A 53 -14.89 -11.66 -13.98
N ILE A 54 -13.85 -11.68 -13.13
CA ILE A 54 -13.90 -12.26 -11.76
C ILE A 54 -14.43 -11.23 -10.76
N LEU A 55 -14.19 -9.93 -11.00
CA LEU A 55 -14.65 -8.81 -10.17
C LEU A 55 -16.11 -8.43 -10.49
N THR A 56 -17.02 -9.40 -10.51
CA THR A 56 -18.47 -9.18 -10.60
C THR A 56 -19.16 -9.55 -9.29
N GLY A 57 -20.33 -8.97 -9.05
CA GLY A 57 -21.17 -9.28 -7.89
C GLY A 57 -20.47 -9.07 -6.54
N SER A 58 -20.46 -10.09 -5.70
CA SER A 58 -19.92 -10.07 -4.34
C SER A 58 -18.40 -9.87 -4.25
N ALA A 59 -17.66 -10.39 -5.23
CA ALA A 59 -16.22 -10.24 -5.30
C ALA A 59 -15.84 -8.77 -5.48
N PHE A 60 -16.54 -8.06 -6.37
CA PHE A 60 -16.35 -6.63 -6.59
C PHE A 60 -16.45 -5.81 -5.30
N VAL A 61 -17.54 -5.99 -4.54
CA VAL A 61 -17.80 -5.25 -3.29
C VAL A 61 -16.68 -5.48 -2.28
N ALA A 62 -16.24 -6.72 -2.14
CA ALA A 62 -15.18 -7.05 -1.21
C ALA A 62 -13.82 -6.49 -1.63
N PHE A 63 -13.48 -6.53 -2.93
CA PHE A 63 -12.24 -5.93 -3.43
C PHE A 63 -12.23 -4.41 -3.28
N LEU A 64 -13.36 -3.72 -3.49
CA LEU A 64 -13.49 -2.29 -3.21
C LEU A 64 -13.28 -1.98 -1.72
N PHE A 65 -13.92 -2.73 -0.83
CA PHE A 65 -13.73 -2.57 0.61
C PHE A 65 -12.27 -2.83 1.02
N ALA A 66 -11.68 -3.89 0.50
CA ALA A 66 -10.30 -4.27 0.76
C ALA A 66 -9.33 -3.17 0.28
N ALA A 67 -9.52 -2.66 -0.95
CA ALA A 67 -8.73 -1.57 -1.50
C ALA A 67 -8.88 -0.27 -0.70
N GLY A 68 -10.11 0.09 -0.31
CA GLY A 68 -10.37 1.24 0.55
C GLY A 68 -9.67 1.14 1.89
N LEU A 69 -9.74 -0.03 2.55
CA LEU A 69 -9.04 -0.27 3.80
C LEU A 69 -7.52 -0.15 3.65
N ALA A 70 -6.96 -0.75 2.59
CA ALA A 70 -5.53 -0.66 2.30
C ALA A 70 -5.08 0.79 2.07
N LEU A 71 -5.86 1.59 1.36
CA LEU A 71 -5.60 3.02 1.16
C LEU A 71 -5.66 3.81 2.49
N CYS A 72 -6.68 3.57 3.32
CA CYS A 72 -6.82 4.22 4.62
C CYS A 72 -5.65 3.91 5.55
N VAL A 73 -5.26 2.64 5.65
CA VAL A 73 -4.13 2.22 6.52
C VAL A 73 -2.81 2.78 6.02
N SER A 74 -2.59 2.76 4.70
CA SER A 74 -1.40 3.30 4.04
C SER A 74 -1.22 4.79 4.30
N THR A 75 -2.28 5.57 4.09
CA THR A 75 -2.30 7.02 4.31
C THR A 75 -2.17 7.36 5.79
N ALA A 76 -2.93 6.69 6.66
CA ALA A 76 -2.84 6.86 8.11
C ALA A 76 -1.43 6.53 8.63
N GLY A 77 -0.77 5.50 8.12
CA GLY A 77 0.59 5.12 8.50
C GLY A 77 1.61 6.22 8.20
N ALA A 78 1.57 6.78 6.98
CA ALA A 78 2.47 7.86 6.58
C ALA A 78 2.23 9.16 7.39
N VAL A 79 0.96 9.52 7.61
CA VAL A 79 0.58 10.69 8.41
C VAL A 79 0.97 10.51 9.88
N LEU A 80 0.71 9.32 10.45
CA LEU A 80 1.06 8.99 11.83
C LEU A 80 2.57 9.09 12.05
N TYR A 81 3.37 8.61 11.10
CA TYR A 81 4.83 8.76 11.17
C TYR A 81 5.24 10.24 11.25
N GLY A 82 4.71 11.07 10.36
CA GLY A 82 4.95 12.52 10.35
C GLY A 82 4.52 13.22 11.65
N ALA A 83 3.33 12.89 12.15
CA ALA A 83 2.80 13.45 13.39
C ALA A 83 3.61 13.06 14.64
N LEU A 84 4.13 11.83 14.68
CA LEU A 84 5.00 11.40 15.78
C LEU A 84 6.38 12.04 15.71
N ALA A 85 6.91 12.25 14.50
CA ALA A 85 8.16 12.97 14.29
C ALA A 85 8.05 14.46 14.67
N SER A 86 6.89 15.10 14.46
CA SER A 86 6.68 16.51 14.81
C SER A 86 6.48 16.74 16.30
N ARG A 87 5.74 15.86 16.99
CA ARG A 87 5.58 15.92 18.46
C ARG A 87 6.92 15.82 19.20
N ALA A 88 7.84 15.03 18.67
CA ALA A 88 9.20 14.89 19.20
C ALA A 88 10.06 16.16 19.11
N GLN A 89 9.67 17.15 18.29
CA GLN A 89 10.39 18.43 18.15
C GLN A 89 9.83 19.53 19.06
N GLY A 90 8.57 19.44 19.50
CA GLY A 90 7.88 20.46 20.30
C GLY A 90 7.84 20.24 21.81
N ASP A 91 7.92 18.99 22.29
CA ASP A 91 7.83 18.67 23.72
C ASP A 91 9.22 18.48 24.36
N ALA A 92 9.56 19.34 25.33
CA ALA A 92 10.83 19.28 26.10
C ALA A 92 11.01 17.99 26.94
N GLY A 93 9.95 17.17 27.08
CA GLY A 93 9.96 15.91 27.83
C GLY A 93 9.63 14.65 27.00
N ALA A 94 9.32 14.78 25.71
CA ALA A 94 9.04 13.63 24.85
C ALA A 94 10.36 13.04 24.30
N PRO A 95 10.52 11.70 24.23
CA PRO A 95 11.71 11.10 23.65
C PRO A 95 11.82 11.53 22.18
N ALA A 96 12.79 12.40 21.88
CA ALA A 96 12.98 12.98 20.55
C ALA A 96 13.17 11.88 19.48
N VAL A 97 12.12 11.57 18.72
CA VAL A 97 12.22 10.69 17.56
C VAL A 97 12.55 11.53 16.33
N ARG A 98 13.85 11.75 16.10
CA ARG A 98 14.30 12.34 14.84
C ARG A 98 13.87 11.45 13.66
N PRO A 99 13.26 12.01 12.60
CA PRO A 99 12.88 11.23 11.44
C PRO A 99 14.13 10.66 10.77
N ARG A 100 14.22 9.34 10.68
CA ARG A 100 15.31 8.62 10.01
C ARG A 100 14.76 7.83 8.81
N PRO A 101 15.48 7.78 7.67
CA PRO A 101 15.06 6.98 6.52
C PRO A 101 14.83 5.51 6.87
N LEU A 102 15.70 4.92 7.69
CA LEU A 102 15.58 3.53 8.11
C LEU A 102 14.30 3.27 8.92
N THR A 103 13.93 4.16 9.83
CA THR A 103 12.71 3.96 10.63
C THR A 103 11.45 4.18 9.80
N ALA A 104 11.46 5.15 8.89
CA ALA A 104 10.37 5.34 7.94
C ALA A 104 10.19 4.12 7.02
N PHE A 105 11.31 3.58 6.52
CA PHE A 105 11.32 2.36 5.72
C PHE A 105 10.73 1.17 6.48
N LEU A 106 11.17 0.91 7.71
CA LEU A 106 10.67 -0.22 8.51
C LEU A 106 9.18 -0.09 8.83
N TRP A 107 8.70 1.11 9.20
CA TRP A 107 7.28 1.34 9.45
C TRP A 107 6.44 1.31 8.18
N GLY A 108 6.99 1.77 7.05
CA GLY A 108 6.38 1.64 5.73
C GLY A 108 6.17 0.17 5.35
N TRP A 109 7.19 -0.67 5.55
CA TRP A 109 7.08 -2.12 5.36
C TRP A 109 6.07 -2.76 6.31
N ALA A 110 6.09 -2.42 7.59
CA ALA A 110 5.10 -2.93 8.53
C ALA A 110 3.68 -2.56 8.12
N THR A 111 3.47 -1.31 7.65
CA THR A 111 2.17 -0.85 7.15
C THR A 111 1.75 -1.60 5.90
N ALA A 112 2.66 -1.81 4.94
CA ALA A 112 2.41 -2.59 3.73
C ALA A 112 2.01 -4.03 4.05
N LEU A 113 2.74 -4.71 4.93
CA LEU A 113 2.45 -6.09 5.32
C LEU A 113 1.11 -6.20 6.04
N VAL A 114 0.77 -5.26 6.92
CA VAL A 114 -0.53 -5.25 7.60
C VAL A 114 -1.65 -4.97 6.60
N ALA A 115 -1.47 -4.03 5.67
CA ALA A 115 -2.45 -3.78 4.61
C ALA A 115 -2.66 -5.04 3.75
N LEU A 116 -1.59 -5.72 3.34
CA LEU A 116 -1.66 -6.99 2.60
C LEU A 116 -2.34 -8.09 3.43
N ALA A 117 -2.05 -8.21 4.72
CA ALA A 117 -2.72 -9.16 5.60
C ALA A 117 -4.23 -8.86 5.71
N CYS A 118 -4.61 -7.59 5.83
CA CYS A 118 -6.01 -7.17 5.85
C CYS A 118 -6.71 -7.48 4.51
N LEU A 119 -6.04 -7.22 3.39
CA LEU A 119 -6.52 -7.59 2.05
C LEU A 119 -6.78 -9.10 1.97
N VAL A 120 -5.82 -9.91 2.41
CA VAL A 120 -5.95 -11.38 2.44
C VAL A 120 -7.12 -11.79 3.32
N VAL A 121 -7.26 -11.25 4.54
CA VAL A 121 -8.38 -11.57 5.44
C VAL A 121 -9.73 -11.29 4.79
N VAL A 122 -9.88 -10.14 4.12
CA VAL A 122 -11.14 -9.77 3.46
C VAL A 122 -11.42 -10.68 2.26
N VAL A 123 -10.39 -10.99 1.45
CA VAL A 123 -10.55 -11.73 0.19
C VAL A 123 -10.65 -13.25 0.40
N LEU A 124 -10.13 -13.78 1.52
CA LEU A 124 -10.16 -15.20 1.83
C LEU A 124 -11.59 -15.75 1.91
N GLY A 125 -11.88 -16.75 1.09
CA GLY A 125 -13.19 -17.41 1.05
C GLY A 125 -14.28 -16.65 0.30
N ILE A 126 -13.91 -15.65 -0.52
CA ILE A 126 -14.79 -15.09 -1.56
C ILE A 126 -14.84 -16.02 -2.77
N LEU A 127 -13.72 -16.66 -3.09
CA LEU A 127 -13.64 -17.69 -4.13
C LEU A 127 -14.01 -19.05 -3.52
N SER A 128 -15.00 -19.72 -4.11
CA SER A 128 -15.36 -21.12 -3.88
C SER A 128 -14.18 -22.06 -4.15
N ALA A 129 -14.09 -23.18 -3.42
CA ALA A 129 -13.07 -24.21 -3.62
C ALA A 129 -13.03 -24.75 -5.06
N VAL A 130 -14.18 -24.76 -5.76
CA VAL A 130 -14.29 -25.15 -7.17
C VAL A 130 -13.65 -24.09 -8.09
N GLN A 131 -13.73 -22.81 -7.74
CA GLN A 131 -13.08 -21.72 -8.49
C GLN A 131 -11.56 -21.78 -8.38
N VAL A 132 -11.06 -22.02 -7.16
CA VAL A 132 -9.61 -22.17 -6.91
C VAL A 132 -9.07 -23.41 -7.63
N GLY A 133 -9.83 -24.52 -7.61
CA GLY A 133 -9.49 -25.75 -8.33
C GLY A 133 -9.44 -25.58 -9.85
N SER A 134 -10.36 -24.82 -10.44
CA SER A 134 -10.38 -24.54 -11.89
C SER A 134 -9.28 -23.55 -12.33
N MET A 135 -9.01 -22.51 -11.52
CA MET A 135 -7.93 -21.55 -11.77
C MET A 135 -6.52 -22.11 -11.53
N SER A 136 -6.39 -23.13 -10.67
CA SER A 136 -5.12 -23.80 -10.33
C SER A 136 -4.34 -24.26 -11.57
N SER A 137 -5.04 -24.73 -12.61
CA SER A 137 -4.42 -25.17 -13.87
C SER A 137 -3.80 -24.03 -14.71
N LYS A 138 -4.13 -22.77 -14.41
CA LYS A 138 -3.70 -21.57 -15.16
C LYS A 138 -2.78 -20.64 -14.34
N LEU A 139 -2.63 -20.90 -13.05
CA LEU A 139 -1.81 -20.07 -12.18
C LEU A 139 -0.34 -20.50 -12.27
N PRO A 140 0.60 -19.53 -12.19
CA PRO A 140 2.01 -19.86 -11.99
C PRO A 140 2.17 -20.73 -10.74
N GLY A 141 3.17 -21.62 -10.72
CA GLY A 141 3.43 -22.45 -9.54
C GLY A 141 3.56 -21.60 -8.27
N LEU A 142 3.14 -22.16 -7.12
CA LEU A 142 3.14 -21.49 -5.82
C LEU A 142 4.44 -20.69 -5.51
N PRO A 143 5.66 -21.18 -5.83
CA PRO A 143 6.88 -20.41 -5.63
C PRO A 143 6.90 -19.06 -6.36
N ILE A 144 6.38 -19.01 -7.59
CA ILE A 144 6.36 -17.79 -8.41
C ILE A 144 5.36 -16.79 -7.81
N ILE A 145 4.21 -17.26 -7.34
CA ILE A 145 3.21 -16.41 -6.66
C ILE A 145 3.82 -15.82 -5.39
N VAL A 146 4.49 -16.63 -4.58
CA VAL A 146 5.16 -16.15 -3.35
C VAL A 146 6.20 -15.08 -3.66
N VAL A 147 7.04 -15.30 -4.68
CA VAL A 147 8.03 -14.31 -5.13
C VAL A 147 7.36 -13.02 -5.60
N GLY A 148 6.28 -13.12 -6.36
CA GLY A 148 5.49 -11.95 -6.80
C GLY A 148 4.91 -11.15 -5.64
N VAL A 149 4.34 -11.82 -4.64
CA VAL A 149 3.81 -11.18 -3.42
C VAL A 149 4.93 -10.50 -2.62
N ILE A 150 6.09 -11.15 -2.47
CA ILE A 150 7.24 -10.56 -1.77
C ILE A 150 7.73 -9.32 -2.52
N GLY A 151 7.87 -9.39 -3.85
CA GLY A 151 8.25 -8.25 -4.69
C GLY A 151 7.27 -7.09 -4.54
N PHE A 152 5.96 -7.36 -4.64
CA PHE A 152 4.92 -6.34 -4.48
C PHE A 152 4.91 -5.73 -3.07
N ALA A 153 5.08 -6.54 -2.02
CA ALA A 153 5.23 -6.06 -0.65
C ALA A 153 6.45 -5.16 -0.50
N ALA A 154 7.56 -5.50 -1.15
CA ALA A 154 8.77 -4.69 -1.14
C ALA A 154 8.57 -3.33 -1.80
N PHE A 155 7.90 -3.31 -2.95
CA PHE A 155 7.50 -2.07 -3.61
C PHE A 155 6.63 -1.20 -2.69
N LEU A 156 5.53 -1.73 -2.16
CA LEU A 156 4.63 -0.98 -1.27
C LEU A 156 5.34 -0.48 -0.01
N GLY A 157 6.17 -1.33 0.61
CA GLY A 157 6.94 -0.97 1.79
C GLY A 157 7.90 0.18 1.53
N THR A 158 8.60 0.17 0.40
CA THR A 158 9.51 1.26 -0.01
C THR A 158 8.74 2.55 -0.29
N LEU A 159 7.60 2.47 -0.98
CA LEU A 159 6.74 3.61 -1.29
C LEU A 159 6.18 4.27 -0.03
N LEU A 160 5.66 3.48 0.91
CA LEU A 160 5.13 3.98 2.17
C LEU A 160 6.22 4.58 3.06
N GLY A 161 7.42 4.00 3.03
CA GLY A 161 8.59 4.59 3.68
C GLY A 161 8.92 5.96 3.10
N ALA A 162 8.96 6.07 1.76
CA ALA A 162 9.21 7.33 1.07
C ALA A 162 8.14 8.38 1.40
N ALA A 163 6.85 8.02 1.32
CA ALA A 163 5.74 8.88 1.68
C ALA A 163 5.83 9.39 3.12
N SER A 164 6.20 8.52 4.07
CA SER A 164 6.39 8.88 5.47
C SER A 164 7.47 9.95 5.65
N MET A 165 8.60 9.84 4.93
CA MET A 165 9.66 10.86 4.96
C MET A 165 9.27 12.15 4.25
N VAL A 166 8.50 12.07 3.17
CA VAL A 166 7.96 13.25 2.47
C VAL A 166 7.03 14.03 3.39
N VAL A 167 6.16 13.37 4.14
CA VAL A 167 5.32 14.03 5.16
C VAL A 167 6.21 14.71 6.22
N CYS A 168 7.26 14.05 6.72
CA CYS A 168 8.20 14.68 7.64
C CYS A 168 8.89 15.92 7.05
N ALA A 169 9.24 15.90 5.76
CA ALA A 169 9.80 17.05 5.05
C ALA A 169 8.81 18.22 4.96
N CYS A 170 7.54 17.95 4.67
CA CYS A 170 6.48 18.96 4.70
C CYS A 170 6.31 19.57 6.09
N VAL A 171 6.37 18.75 7.15
CA VAL A 171 6.27 19.23 8.53
C VAL A 171 7.50 20.06 8.93
N ALA A 172 8.71 19.64 8.55
CA ALA A 172 9.92 20.42 8.80
C ALA A 172 9.83 21.81 8.15
N ARG A 173 9.31 21.89 6.92
CA ARG A 173 9.08 23.16 6.22
C ARG A 173 7.97 24.01 6.87
N TRP A 174 6.96 23.37 7.46
CA TRP A 174 5.92 24.09 8.21
C TRP A 174 6.50 24.77 9.46
N HIS A 175 7.44 24.12 10.15
CA HIS A 175 8.14 24.71 11.29
C HIS A 175 8.97 25.96 10.92
N THR A 176 9.37 26.13 9.66
CA THR A 176 10.03 27.34 9.17
C THR A 176 9.05 28.43 8.67
N GLY A 177 7.76 28.31 9.00
CA GLY A 177 6.74 29.33 8.70
C GLY A 177 6.01 29.18 7.36
N HIS A 178 6.25 28.12 6.58
CA HIS A 178 5.50 27.87 5.35
C HIS A 178 4.17 27.15 5.61
N SER A 179 3.22 27.22 4.67
CA SER A 179 1.95 26.50 4.77
C SER A 179 2.14 24.98 4.61
N LEU A 180 1.66 24.22 5.60
CA LEU A 180 1.70 22.75 5.58
C LEU A 180 0.80 22.18 4.48
N GLU A 181 -0.40 22.72 4.34
CA GLU A 181 -1.41 22.26 3.36
C GLU A 181 -0.89 22.30 1.93
N LEU A 182 -0.38 23.47 1.51
CA LEU A 182 0.17 23.65 0.17
C LEU A 182 1.38 22.73 -0.07
N SER A 183 2.21 22.54 0.96
CA SER A 183 3.37 21.65 0.90
C SER A 183 2.96 20.19 0.71
N LEU A 184 1.93 19.74 1.42
CA LEU A 184 1.39 18.38 1.27
C LEU A 184 0.72 18.19 -0.10
N ILE A 185 -0.10 19.14 -0.54
CA ILE A 185 -0.76 19.09 -1.87
C ILE A 185 0.29 19.02 -2.98
N ALA A 186 1.30 19.89 -2.94
CA ALA A 186 2.38 19.90 -3.93
C ALA A 186 3.18 18.59 -3.89
N ALA A 187 3.51 18.09 -2.70
CA ALA A 187 4.24 16.84 -2.56
C ALA A 187 3.44 15.64 -3.08
N VAL A 188 2.14 15.55 -2.77
CA VAL A 188 1.26 14.51 -3.28
C VAL A 188 1.15 14.60 -4.80
N ALA A 189 1.00 15.79 -5.37
CA ALA A 189 0.92 15.96 -6.82
C ALA A 189 2.23 15.56 -7.52
N LEU A 190 3.38 16.01 -7.03
CA LEU A 190 4.68 15.75 -7.63
C LEU A 190 5.12 14.30 -7.46
N CYS A 191 5.14 13.79 -6.22
CA CYS A 191 5.49 12.39 -5.95
C CYS A 191 4.45 11.44 -6.57
N GLY A 192 3.16 11.79 -6.50
CA GLY A 192 2.08 11.01 -7.06
C GLY A 192 2.16 10.91 -8.58
N ALA A 193 2.55 11.98 -9.29
CA ALA A 193 2.76 11.92 -10.74
C ALA A 193 3.88 10.94 -11.14
N VAL A 194 4.99 10.93 -10.38
CA VAL A 194 6.10 9.98 -10.60
C VAL A 194 5.63 8.55 -10.36
N VAL A 195 4.99 8.29 -9.21
CA VAL A 195 4.48 6.96 -8.87
C VAL A 195 3.42 6.49 -9.86
N ALA A 196 2.54 7.38 -10.32
CA ALA A 196 1.53 7.07 -11.30
C ALA A 196 2.15 6.66 -12.65
N ALA A 197 3.14 7.41 -13.14
CA ALA A 197 3.83 7.08 -14.39
C ALA A 197 4.51 5.70 -14.32
N LEU A 198 5.20 5.41 -13.22
CA LEU A 198 5.87 4.13 -13.02
C LEU A 198 4.86 2.99 -12.84
N THR A 199 3.78 3.22 -12.10
CA THR A 199 2.69 2.26 -11.91
C THR A 199 2.04 1.92 -13.25
N VAL A 200 1.74 2.91 -14.09
CA VAL A 200 1.22 2.69 -15.45
C VAL A 200 2.21 1.89 -16.29
N GLY A 201 3.51 2.19 -16.21
CA GLY A 201 4.57 1.40 -16.84
C GLY A 201 4.55 -0.07 -16.41
N THR A 202 4.53 -0.33 -15.10
CA THR A 202 4.44 -1.67 -14.52
C THR A 202 3.18 -2.41 -14.98
N PHE A 203 2.00 -1.77 -14.92
CA PHE A 203 0.75 -2.38 -15.40
C PHE A 203 0.74 -2.61 -16.90
N SER A 204 1.37 -1.75 -17.71
CA SER A 204 1.47 -1.94 -19.15
C SER A 204 2.30 -3.18 -19.51
N ALA A 205 3.36 -3.46 -18.74
CA ALA A 205 4.18 -4.66 -18.90
C ALA A 205 3.47 -5.94 -18.44
N LEU A 206 2.52 -5.82 -17.49
CA LEU A 206 1.66 -6.92 -17.04
C LEU A 206 0.47 -7.16 -17.98
N ASN A 207 -0.05 -6.12 -18.63
CA ASN A 207 -1.22 -6.19 -19.49
C ASN A 207 -0.88 -6.61 -20.93
N ALA A 208 -0.18 -7.73 -21.07
CA ALA A 208 0.21 -8.30 -22.35
C ALA A 208 -0.12 -9.80 -22.42
N ALA A 209 -0.33 -10.33 -23.62
CA ALA A 209 -0.64 -11.74 -23.85
C ALA A 209 0.50 -12.70 -23.41
N SER A 210 1.73 -12.19 -23.35
CA SER A 210 2.87 -12.86 -22.73
C SER A 210 3.68 -11.85 -21.92
N ILE A 211 3.99 -12.18 -20.67
CA ILE A 211 4.66 -11.28 -19.74
C ILE A 211 6.16 -11.27 -20.02
N SER A 212 6.71 -10.10 -20.35
CA SER A 212 8.16 -9.91 -20.49
C SER A 212 8.78 -9.67 -19.12
N LEU A 213 9.44 -10.70 -18.56
CA LEU A 213 10.15 -10.60 -17.27
C LEU A 213 11.21 -9.47 -17.25
N PRO A 214 12.00 -9.23 -18.32
CA PRO A 214 12.93 -8.10 -18.34
C PRO A 214 12.23 -6.74 -18.26
N ALA A 215 11.11 -6.56 -18.98
CA ALA A 215 10.37 -5.30 -18.94
C ALA A 215 9.74 -5.08 -17.56
N LEU A 216 9.11 -6.11 -16.99
CA LEU A 216 8.53 -6.05 -15.64
C LEU A 216 9.60 -5.78 -14.57
N GLY A 217 10.75 -6.46 -14.66
CA GLY A 217 11.88 -6.25 -13.77
C GLY A 217 12.49 -4.85 -13.89
N GLY A 218 12.55 -4.30 -15.11
CA GLY A 218 13.00 -2.93 -15.35
C GLY A 218 12.09 -1.88 -14.69
N TRP A 219 10.77 -2.02 -14.85
CA TRP A 219 9.81 -1.13 -14.19
C TRP A 219 9.86 -1.26 -12.66
N PHE A 220 9.93 -2.48 -12.14
CA PHE A 220 10.09 -2.73 -10.71
C PHE A 220 11.36 -2.09 -10.14
N ALA A 221 12.49 -2.19 -10.86
CA ALA A 221 13.73 -1.54 -10.46
C ALA A 221 13.59 -0.02 -10.46
N ALA A 222 12.96 0.56 -11.49
CA ALA A 222 12.70 2.00 -11.58
C ALA A 222 11.81 2.49 -10.42
N ASP A 223 10.78 1.73 -10.07
CA ASP A 223 9.91 1.96 -8.92
C ASP A 223 10.71 2.05 -7.61
N VAL A 224 11.55 1.03 -7.34
CA VAL A 224 12.38 0.99 -6.13
C VAL A 224 13.36 2.17 -6.10
N VAL A 225 14.01 2.48 -7.23
CA VAL A 225 14.95 3.61 -7.33
C VAL A 225 14.24 4.94 -7.05
N ALA A 226 13.07 5.17 -7.64
CA ALA A 226 12.28 6.38 -7.41
C ALA A 226 11.88 6.52 -5.93
N ASN A 227 11.39 5.43 -5.32
CA ASN A 227 11.02 5.42 -3.90
C ASN A 227 12.21 5.73 -2.99
N VAL A 228 13.37 5.11 -3.26
CA VAL A 228 14.60 5.35 -2.51
C VAL A 228 15.08 6.80 -2.69
N ALA A 229 15.04 7.33 -3.92
CA ALA A 229 15.40 8.72 -4.20
C ALA A 229 14.48 9.71 -3.46
N MET A 230 13.17 9.47 -3.45
CA MET A 230 12.20 10.28 -2.68
C MET A 230 12.47 10.19 -1.18
N LEU A 231 12.71 9.00 -0.64
CA LEU A 231 13.00 8.76 0.78
C LEU A 231 14.22 9.57 1.26
N PHE A 232 15.34 9.46 0.55
CA PHE A 232 16.57 10.16 0.92
C PHE A 232 16.54 11.65 0.56
N GLY A 233 15.94 12.02 -0.57
CA GLY A 233 15.74 13.41 -0.97
C GLY A 233 14.90 14.19 0.05
N ALA A 234 13.80 13.60 0.51
CA ALA A 234 12.97 14.18 1.57
C ALA A 234 13.74 14.33 2.88
N LYS A 235 14.59 13.36 3.24
CA LYS A 235 15.46 13.47 4.43
C LYS A 235 16.43 14.65 4.33
N VAL A 236 17.14 14.78 3.20
CA VAL A 236 18.09 15.86 2.96
C VAL A 236 17.37 17.21 3.02
N TYR A 237 16.18 17.30 2.43
CA TYR A 237 15.37 18.52 2.50
C TYR A 237 14.94 18.85 3.93
N ALA A 238 14.43 17.88 4.68
CA ALA A 238 14.02 18.07 6.07
C ALA A 238 15.18 18.53 6.97
N ASP A 239 16.39 18.01 6.76
CA ASP A 239 17.58 18.43 7.50
C ASP A 239 17.96 19.89 7.20
N LYS A 240 17.91 20.28 5.93
CA LYS A 240 18.18 21.67 5.52
C LYS A 240 17.19 22.64 6.17
N MET A 241 15.91 22.29 6.21
CA MET A 241 14.88 23.12 6.84
C MET A 241 15.03 23.17 8.37
N SER A 242 15.55 22.11 9.00
CA SER A 242 15.78 22.10 10.45
C SER A 242 16.99 22.92 10.90
N LEU A 243 17.84 23.35 9.96
CA LEU A 243 19.03 24.19 10.20
C LEU A 243 18.78 25.67 9.85
N ALA A 244 17.64 25.98 9.22
CA ALA A 244 17.23 27.32 8.81
C ALA A 244 16.34 27.96 9.88
#